data_AF-A0A3N5HST0-F1
#
_entry.id   AF-A0A3N5HST0-F1
#
_cell.length_a   1.000
_cell.length_b   1.000
_cell.length_c   1.000
_cell.angle_alpha   90.00
_cell.angle_beta   90.00
_cell.angle_gamma   90.00
#
_symmetry.space_group_name_H-M   'P 1'
#
loop_
_entity.id
_entity.type
_entity.pdbx_description
1 polymer ?
#
loop_
_entity_poly.entity_id
_entity_poly.type
_entity_poly.pdbx_seq_one_letter_code
_entity_poly.pdbx_strand_id
1 'polypeptide(L)' 'MFRKTQQIHLVGIGGSGMSGIAEVLLTLGYKVTGSDLQASD' A
#
# COMPACT_ATOMS: atom_id res chain seq x y z
N MET A 1 14.92 16.07 -3.25
CA MET A 1 14.30 15.42 -4.43
C MET A 1 13.96 14.00 -4.02
N PHE A 2 12.68 13.70 -3.80
CA PHE A 2 12.26 12.31 -3.53
C PHE A 2 12.62 11.51 -4.78
N ARG A 3 13.55 10.54 -4.64
CA ARG A 3 13.82 9.54 -5.68
C ARG A 3 12.48 8.96 -6.10
N LYS A 4 12.25 8.72 -7.39
CA LYS A 4 11.06 8.03 -7.91
C LYS A 4 10.96 6.65 -7.22
N THR A 5 10.36 6.60 -6.04
CA THR A 5 9.99 5.37 -5.36
C THR A 5 8.83 4.82 -6.17
N GLN A 6 9.17 3.99 -7.16
CA GLN A 6 8.18 3.40 -8.05
C GLN A 6 7.30 2.38 -7.34
N GLN A 7 7.74 1.90 -6.17
CA GLN A 7 7.07 0.88 -5.39
C GLN A 7 7.04 1.25 -3.91
N ILE A 8 5.85 1.17 -3.31
CA ILE A 8 5.56 1.41 -1.90
C ILE A 8 5.10 0.09 -1.29
N HIS A 9 5.71 -0.31 -0.16
CA HIS A 9 5.29 -1.50 0.59
C HIS A 9 4.62 -1.08 1.90
N LEU A 10 3.38 -1.50 2.13
CA LEU A 10 2.60 -1.20 3.32
C LEU A 10 2.58 -2.41 4.27
N VAL A 11 3.07 -2.24 5.49
CA VAL A 11 2.98 -3.25 6.56
C VAL A 11 1.67 -3.01 7.33
N GLY A 12 0.86 -4.04 7.50
CA GLY A 12 -0.49 -3.93 8.07
C GLY A 12 -1.52 -3.42 7.05
N ILE A 13 -1.38 -3.79 5.77
CA ILE A 13 -2.23 -3.28 4.68
C ILE A 13 -3.72 -3.62 4.85
N GLY A 14 -4.03 -4.69 5.58
CA GLY A 14 -5.39 -5.12 5.90
C GLY A 14 -6.03 -4.37 7.08
N GLY A 15 -5.27 -3.52 7.77
CA GLY A 15 -5.77 -2.70 8.87
C GLY A 15 -6.79 -1.65 8.43
N SER A 16 -7.69 -1.27 9.36
CA SER A 16 -8.69 -0.23 9.10
C SER A 16 -8.01 1.11 8.79
N GLY A 17 -8.13 1.56 7.53
CA GLY A 17 -7.56 2.80 7.02
C GLY A 17 -6.36 2.59 6.08
N MET A 18 -5.57 1.53 6.28
CA MET A 18 -4.42 1.24 5.42
C MET A 18 -4.84 0.81 4.01
N SER A 19 -5.98 0.12 3.90
CA SER A 19 -6.60 -0.21 2.61
C SER A 19 -6.99 1.03 1.81
N GLY A 20 -7.57 2.06 2.45
CA GLY A 20 -7.91 3.32 1.80
C GLY A 20 -6.67 4.12 1.36
N ILE A 21 -5.62 4.11 2.17
CA ILE A 21 -4.33 4.72 1.79
C ILE A 21 -3.74 3.98 0.57
N ALA A 22 -3.79 2.65 0.56
CA ALA A 22 -3.32 1.85 -0.58
C ALA A 22 -4.09 2.18 -1.87
N GLU A 23 -5.42 2.36 -1.79
CA GLU A 23 -6.27 2.71 -2.92
C GLU A 23 -5.94 4.08 -3.51
N VAL A 24 -5.71 5.09 -2.66
CA VAL A 24 -5.29 6.42 -3.12
C VAL A 24 -3.94 6.37 -3.80
N LEU A 25 -2.97 5.64 -3.21
CA LEU A 25 -1.64 5.49 -3.80
C LEU A 25 -1.67 4.78 -5.16
N LEU A 26 -2.50 3.75 -5.30
CA LEU A 26 -2.74 3.08 -6.59
C LEU A 26 -3.35 4.04 -7.62
N THR A 27 -4.34 4.84 -7.20
CA THR A 27 -4.99 5.86 -8.06
C THR A 27 -3.99 6.91 -8.56
N LEU A 28 -3.02 7.28 -7.73
CA LEU A 28 -1.94 8.21 -8.08
C LEU A 28 -0.85 7.58 -8.97
N GLY A 29 -0.98 6.29 -9.32
CA GLY A 29 -0.06 5.58 -10.22
C GLY A 29 1.18 5.00 -9.53
N TYR A 30 1.19 4.90 -8.19
CA TYR A 30 2.23 4.18 -7.48
C TYR A 30 1.97 2.68 -7.51
N LYS A 31 3.05 1.89 -7.60
CA LYS A 31 2.95 0.45 -7.38
C LYS A 31 2.90 0.20 -5.88
N VAL A 32 1.82 -0.42 -5.39
CA VAL A 32 1.65 -0.74 -3.97
C VAL A 32 1.75 -2.25 -3.78
N THR A 33 2.54 -2.68 -2.80
CA THR A 33 2.51 -4.04 -2.26
C THR A 33 2.24 -3.96 -0.77
N GLY A 34 1.83 -5.06 -0.13
CA GLY A 34 1.62 -5.04 1.30
C GLY A 34 1.76 -6.40 1.94
N SER A 35 1.91 -6.38 3.26
CA SER A 35 1.91 -7.55 4.12
C SER A 35 0.92 -7.30 5.25
N ASP A 36 0.26 -8.37 5.69
CA ASP A 36 -0.57 -8.36 6.89
C ASP A 36 -0.38 -9.69 7.62
N LEU A 37 -0.71 -9.72 8.91
CA LEU A 37 -0.60 -10.93 9.73
C LEU A 37 -1.71 -11.93 9.37
N GLN A 38 -2.87 -11.44 8.94
CA GLN A 38 -3.96 -12.27 8.47
C GLN A 38 -3.99 -12.29 6.94
N ALA A 39 -3.96 -13.50 6.38
CA ALA A 39 -4.33 -13.67 4.97
C ALA A 39 -5.84 -13.40 4.83
N SER A 40 -6.21 -12.57 3.87
CA SER A 40 -7.60 -12.52 3.42
C SER A 40 -7.84 -13.73 2.51
N ASP A 41 -8.76 -14.61 2.89
CA ASP A 41 -9.27 -15.73 2.07
C ASP A 41 -10.10 -15.22 0.88
#